data_AF-A0AAD4L582-F1
#
_entry.id   AF-A0AAD4L582-F1
#
_cell.length_a   1.000
_cell.length_b   1.000
_cell.length_c   1.000
_cell.angle_alpha   90.00
_cell.angle_beta   90.00
_cell.angle_gamma   90.00
#
_symmetry.space_group_name_H-M   'P 1'
#
loop_
_entity.id
_entity.type
_entity.pdbx_description
1 polymer ?
#
loop_
_entity_poly.entity_id
_entity_poly.type
_entity_poly.pdbx_seq_one_letter_code
_entity_poly.pdbx_strand_id
1 'polypeptide(L)'
;METSDPISRRRRPKSRSKGSLLTVLRDLQGLRLTVVDLLMAIIDGNGEFEGFRNALFSPKPKNRAALLGLLDRLIQDDKGRPIVEKWVFPHALRLVCNKVHVEMEAAKPCLRMYTTEVSPEFIENWDIHQIMGPLATPTLRSVLEAAGESKISVAKPKSTKSKNRFTALLIIMAQIHYLRSWHSARVQIGLGLQAWACGTSRQMIDVLHRTGLTVSYNSISSMVQSLADRSIERAKAASLLPHALAYDNINISSSIYVEQGPNTMSKVQSGTFGVIYELLNARAEDMSIRPLIDNLQRSSPLDMSDLRMTPAARQSYLSQTAVTIVRILTKYVRGFEIQSADVALQHPPRRPLPEGHKTVFHPLRASTIEEASIDGNLLLTNARIRGGQNIRRKDVSYWERREIFQLAFGSFHLAMNLLWCILETHRGKQNQTGSLTQLFSILEKTRLGGEQPDYHTLLSALRQILHGLVLNAWRMECNYSSLADFAKADPTPNDLLDCARRIINKYATPDAVFEPVNSKAPPKDPRSGVELPKPSIDVVRNNTALLTRDLLYASELVDAIATGDFGRVEDILPAIACMFRGSGSNNYSTEILHLLFNIKEVWTPVFAYVLLSLHLTVTS
;
A
#
# COMPACT_ATOMS: atom_id res chain seq x y z
N MET A 1 -78.87 -13.43 66.98
CA MET A 1 -77.57 -14.12 67.02
C MET A 1 -77.53 -15.09 65.86
N GLU A 2 -76.33 -15.32 65.31
CA GLU A 2 -75.93 -16.40 64.37
C GLU A 2 -76.28 -16.20 62.88
N THR A 3 -75.31 -15.88 61.98
CA THR A 3 -74.21 -16.70 61.36
C THR A 3 -74.75 -17.87 60.54
N SER A 4 -74.97 -17.70 59.23
CA SER A 4 -74.07 -18.00 58.10
C SER A 4 -73.85 -19.50 57.81
N ASP A 5 -74.30 -19.98 56.65
CA ASP A 5 -73.42 -20.63 55.64
C ASP A 5 -74.14 -20.89 54.28
N PRO A 6 -73.46 -21.22 53.17
CA PRO A 6 -73.52 -20.42 51.95
C PRO A 6 -74.19 -21.14 50.78
N ILE A 7 -75.04 -20.42 50.05
CA ILE A 7 -75.61 -20.92 48.79
C ILE A 7 -74.58 -20.75 47.67
N SER A 8 -73.99 -21.88 47.30
CA SER A 8 -73.29 -22.16 46.04
C SER A 8 -73.93 -21.47 44.82
N ARG A 9 -73.39 -20.32 44.42
CA ARG A 9 -73.66 -19.74 43.10
C ARG A 9 -72.79 -20.46 42.07
N ARG A 10 -73.33 -21.54 41.49
CA ARG A 10 -72.84 -22.13 40.23
C ARG A 10 -72.65 -21.02 39.19
N ARG A 11 -71.40 -20.65 38.92
CA ARG A 11 -71.02 -19.82 37.77
C ARG A 11 -71.42 -20.59 36.50
N ARG A 12 -72.49 -20.14 35.83
CA ARG A 12 -72.82 -20.62 34.48
C ARG A 12 -71.66 -20.28 33.53
N PRO A 13 -71.20 -21.22 32.70
CA PRO A 13 -70.21 -20.95 31.68
C PRO A 13 -70.84 -20.05 30.62
N LYS A 14 -70.31 -18.82 30.44
CA LYS A 14 -70.72 -17.94 29.34
C LYS A 14 -70.13 -18.47 28.02
N SER A 15 -70.73 -19.52 27.49
CA SER A 15 -70.79 -19.74 26.05
C SER A 15 -71.61 -18.58 25.48
N ARG A 16 -70.95 -17.55 24.94
CA ARG A 16 -71.64 -16.50 24.15
C ARG A 16 -72.01 -17.13 22.82
N SER A 17 -73.23 -17.66 22.76
CA SER A 17 -73.84 -18.19 21.53
C SER A 17 -73.84 -17.11 20.44
N LYS A 18 -73.55 -17.49 19.19
CA LYS A 18 -73.76 -16.65 17.99
C LYS A 18 -75.14 -15.97 18.01
N GLY A 19 -76.16 -16.63 18.59
CA GLY A 19 -77.51 -16.08 18.75
C GLY A 19 -77.55 -14.79 19.58
N SER A 20 -76.80 -14.69 20.66
CA SER A 20 -76.78 -13.48 21.50
C SER A 20 -76.10 -12.29 20.80
N LEU A 21 -75.09 -12.54 19.97
CA LEU A 21 -74.46 -11.48 19.16
C LEU A 21 -75.40 -10.98 18.06
N LEU A 22 -76.17 -11.88 17.44
CA LEU A 22 -77.17 -11.52 16.44
C LEU A 22 -78.32 -10.68 17.03
N THR A 23 -78.74 -10.96 18.27
CA THR A 23 -79.72 -10.10 18.97
C THR A 23 -79.18 -8.69 19.16
N VAL A 24 -77.95 -8.54 19.67
CA VAL A 24 -77.31 -7.23 19.84
C VAL A 24 -77.18 -6.47 18.50
N LEU A 25 -76.84 -7.17 17.42
CA LEU A 25 -76.77 -6.57 16.08
C LEU A 25 -78.14 -6.10 15.58
N ARG A 26 -79.22 -6.85 15.86
CA ARG A 26 -80.59 -6.46 15.51
C ARG A 26 -81.06 -5.24 16.32
N ASP A 27 -80.71 -5.18 17.60
CA ASP A 27 -81.05 -4.04 18.46
C ASP A 27 -80.34 -2.77 17.97
N LEU A 28 -79.06 -2.87 17.61
CA LEU A 28 -78.32 -1.78 16.97
C LEU A 28 -78.99 -1.34 15.65
N GLN A 29 -79.40 -2.30 14.82
CA GLN A 29 -80.09 -2.01 13.56
C GLN A 29 -81.44 -1.31 13.79
N GLY A 30 -82.20 -1.72 14.82
CA GLY A 30 -83.46 -1.08 15.23
C GLY A 30 -83.26 0.37 15.69
N LEU A 31 -82.11 0.67 16.30
CA LEU A 31 -81.70 2.02 16.70
C LEU A 31 -81.01 2.82 15.57
N ARG A 32 -80.90 2.26 14.36
CA ARG A 32 -80.15 2.83 13.22
C ARG A 32 -78.68 3.11 13.55
N LEU A 33 -78.09 2.34 14.44
CA LEU A 33 -76.66 2.41 14.82
C LEU A 33 -75.90 1.25 14.20
N THR A 34 -74.66 1.49 13.79
CA THR A 34 -73.72 0.45 13.34
C THR A 34 -72.84 -0.03 14.49
N VAL A 35 -72.13 -1.14 14.27
CA VAL A 35 -71.09 -1.62 15.20
C VAL A 35 -69.96 -0.59 15.37
N VAL A 36 -69.67 0.19 14.32
CA VAL A 36 -68.68 1.26 14.37
C VAL A 36 -69.18 2.41 15.25
N ASP A 37 -70.45 2.78 15.15
CA ASP A 37 -71.04 3.84 15.99
C ASP A 37 -71.00 3.46 17.48
N LEU A 38 -71.27 2.18 17.79
CA LEU A 38 -71.13 1.66 19.16
C LEU A 38 -69.67 1.71 19.65
N LEU A 39 -68.71 1.34 18.80
CA LEU A 39 -67.29 1.41 19.15
C LEU A 39 -66.82 2.85 19.35
N MET A 40 -67.24 3.78 18.49
CA MET A 40 -66.96 5.21 18.63
C MET A 40 -67.55 5.75 19.93
N ALA A 41 -68.80 5.43 20.26
CA ALA A 41 -69.44 5.83 21.52
C ALA A 41 -68.71 5.27 22.76
N ILE A 42 -68.14 4.06 22.68
CA ILE A 42 -67.31 3.49 23.76
C ILE A 42 -65.95 4.20 23.85
N ILE A 43 -65.34 4.57 22.72
CA ILE A 43 -64.01 5.23 22.68
C ILE A 43 -64.09 6.69 23.17
N ASP A 44 -65.14 7.41 22.76
CA ASP A 44 -65.36 8.83 23.05
C ASP A 44 -66.15 9.06 24.36
N GLY A 45 -66.79 8.01 24.89
CA GLY A 45 -67.73 8.11 26.01
C GLY A 45 -67.06 8.28 27.38
N ASN A 46 -67.63 9.20 28.18
CA ASN A 46 -67.36 9.38 29.61
C ASN A 46 -68.52 8.80 30.46
N GLY A 47 -68.32 8.61 31.77
CA GLY A 47 -69.36 8.11 32.68
C GLY A 47 -69.62 6.60 32.51
N GLU A 48 -70.84 6.18 32.18
CA GLU A 48 -71.21 4.75 32.06
C GLU A 48 -70.39 3.98 31.00
N PHE A 49 -69.81 4.69 30.02
CA PHE A 49 -68.94 4.11 28.99
C PHE A 49 -67.48 3.93 29.42
N GLU A 50 -67.04 4.58 30.51
CA GLU A 50 -65.63 4.61 30.93
C GLU A 50 -65.11 3.22 31.30
N GLY A 51 -65.93 2.41 31.98
CA GLY A 51 -65.58 1.02 32.31
C GLY A 51 -65.36 0.15 31.07
N PHE A 52 -66.13 0.39 30.00
CA PHE A 52 -65.98 -0.31 28.72
C PHE A 52 -64.76 0.18 27.95
N ARG A 53 -64.47 1.49 27.96
CA ARG A 53 -63.26 2.09 27.39
C ARG A 53 -61.99 1.56 28.04
N ASN A 54 -61.94 1.53 29.38
CA ASN A 54 -60.81 1.02 30.15
C ASN A 54 -60.60 -0.48 29.94
N ALA A 55 -61.68 -1.25 29.71
CA ALA A 55 -61.59 -2.65 29.33
C ALA A 55 -61.05 -2.82 27.89
N LEU A 56 -61.45 -1.97 26.94
CA LEU A 56 -61.00 -1.99 25.55
C LEU A 56 -59.49 -1.72 25.43
N PHE A 57 -58.98 -0.71 26.15
CA PHE A 57 -57.56 -0.33 26.15
C PHE A 57 -56.76 -0.90 27.33
N SER A 58 -57.28 -1.93 28.00
CA SER A 58 -56.62 -2.54 29.16
C SER A 58 -55.24 -3.09 28.77
N PRO A 59 -54.17 -2.84 29.57
CA PRO A 59 -52.84 -3.38 29.30
C PRO A 59 -52.75 -4.90 29.50
N LYS A 60 -53.81 -5.54 29.99
CA LYS A 60 -53.88 -7.00 30.19
C LYS A 60 -53.61 -7.73 28.85
N PRO A 61 -52.74 -8.76 28.82
CA PRO A 61 -52.33 -9.43 27.59
C PRO A 61 -53.50 -9.93 26.73
N LYS A 62 -54.54 -10.47 27.37
CA LYS A 62 -55.74 -10.98 26.69
C LYS A 62 -56.50 -9.89 25.93
N ASN A 63 -56.65 -8.71 26.52
CA ASN A 63 -57.42 -7.60 25.92
C ASN A 63 -56.60 -6.92 24.82
N ARG A 64 -55.29 -6.73 25.07
CA ARG A 64 -54.36 -6.25 24.05
C ARG A 64 -54.30 -7.19 22.83
N ALA A 65 -54.21 -8.50 23.05
CA ALA A 65 -54.23 -9.49 21.97
C ALA A 65 -55.57 -9.51 21.21
N ALA A 66 -56.70 -9.31 21.90
CA ALA A 66 -58.01 -9.21 21.26
C ALA A 66 -58.13 -7.96 20.39
N LEU A 67 -57.62 -6.80 20.84
CA LEU A 67 -57.60 -5.56 20.08
C LEU A 67 -56.67 -5.65 18.86
N LEU A 68 -55.46 -6.18 19.03
CA LEU A 68 -54.54 -6.42 17.91
C LEU A 68 -55.15 -7.41 16.91
N GLY A 69 -55.74 -8.50 17.38
CA GLY A 69 -56.43 -9.47 16.54
C GLY A 69 -57.69 -8.94 15.86
N LEU A 70 -58.29 -7.84 16.32
CA LEU A 70 -59.34 -7.12 15.58
C LEU A 70 -58.71 -6.36 14.40
N LEU A 71 -57.63 -5.63 14.64
CA LEU A 71 -56.91 -4.89 13.59
C LEU A 71 -56.35 -5.83 12.51
N ASP A 72 -55.79 -6.97 12.91
CA ASP A 72 -55.30 -7.99 11.97
C ASP A 72 -56.42 -8.51 11.06
N ARG A 73 -57.61 -8.76 11.61
CA ARG A 73 -58.77 -9.21 10.85
C ARG A 73 -59.28 -8.14 9.89
N LEU A 74 -59.28 -6.87 10.31
CA LEU A 74 -59.67 -5.75 9.44
C LEU A 74 -58.71 -5.57 8.26
N ILE A 75 -57.41 -5.83 8.45
CA ILE A 75 -56.39 -5.78 7.39
C ILE A 75 -56.46 -7.03 6.49
N GLN A 76 -56.81 -8.19 7.03
CA GLN A 76 -56.92 -9.44 6.26
C GLN A 76 -58.16 -9.46 5.36
N ASP A 77 -59.26 -8.80 5.77
CA ASP A 77 -60.50 -8.71 5.01
C ASP A 77 -60.37 -7.89 3.70
N ASP A 78 -60.93 -8.38 2.60
CA ASP A 78 -60.80 -7.77 1.28
C ASP A 78 -61.46 -6.39 1.16
N LYS A 79 -62.51 -6.12 1.94
CA LYS A 79 -63.21 -4.82 1.98
C LYS A 79 -62.64 -3.90 3.06
N GLY A 80 -62.16 -4.47 4.15
CA GLY A 80 -61.51 -3.75 5.26
C GLY A 80 -60.11 -3.23 4.89
N ARG A 81 -59.31 -4.04 4.18
CA ARG A 81 -57.92 -3.72 3.85
C ARG A 81 -57.74 -2.35 3.20
N PRO A 82 -58.48 -1.97 2.13
CA PRO A 82 -58.28 -0.68 1.48
C PRO A 82 -58.60 0.51 2.40
N ILE A 83 -59.57 0.35 3.33
CA ILE A 83 -59.96 1.39 4.29
C ILE A 83 -58.86 1.57 5.34
N VAL A 84 -58.38 0.46 5.90
CA VAL A 84 -57.32 0.49 6.92
C VAL A 84 -56.01 0.98 6.31
N GLU A 85 -55.61 0.51 5.13
CA GLU A 85 -54.40 0.98 4.44
C GLU A 85 -54.45 2.49 4.19
N LYS A 86 -55.59 3.00 3.71
CA LYS A 86 -55.79 4.44 3.48
C LYS A 86 -55.63 5.26 4.76
N TRP A 87 -56.08 4.75 5.91
CA TRP A 87 -55.91 5.41 7.20
C TRP A 87 -54.49 5.26 7.77
N VAL A 88 -53.91 4.05 7.75
CA VAL A 88 -52.60 3.75 8.36
C VAL A 88 -51.47 4.43 7.61
N PHE A 89 -51.50 4.43 6.28
CA PHE A 89 -50.37 4.86 5.44
C PHE A 89 -49.80 6.24 5.81
N PRO A 90 -50.58 7.34 5.91
CA PRO A 90 -50.05 8.65 6.30
C PRO A 90 -49.49 8.69 7.72
N HIS A 91 -50.05 7.90 8.66
CA HIS A 91 -49.56 7.82 10.04
C HIS A 91 -48.25 7.03 10.13
N ALA A 92 -48.17 5.89 9.43
CA ALA A 92 -46.98 5.08 9.34
C ALA A 92 -45.83 5.85 8.69
N LEU A 93 -46.10 6.56 7.59
CA LEU A 93 -45.11 7.42 6.92
C LEU A 93 -44.57 8.48 7.88
N ARG A 94 -45.45 9.17 8.61
CA ARG A 94 -45.05 10.17 9.62
C ARG A 94 -44.19 9.55 10.73
N LEU A 95 -44.58 8.38 11.22
CA LEU A 95 -43.83 7.65 12.25
C LEU A 95 -42.43 7.27 11.78
N VAL A 96 -42.31 6.73 10.55
CA VAL A 96 -41.02 6.38 9.94
C VAL A 96 -40.15 7.62 9.76
N CYS A 97 -40.69 8.71 9.19
CA CYS A 97 -39.96 9.96 9.03
C CYS A 97 -39.46 10.53 10.37
N ASN A 98 -40.29 10.48 11.42
CA ASN A 98 -39.90 10.93 12.76
C ASN A 98 -38.78 10.05 13.36
N LYS A 99 -38.88 8.73 13.21
CA LYS A 99 -37.82 7.81 13.64
C LYS A 99 -36.51 8.08 12.91
N VAL A 100 -36.55 8.23 11.59
CA VAL A 100 -35.38 8.59 10.79
C VAL A 100 -34.83 9.94 11.26
N HIS A 101 -35.66 10.96 11.50
CA HIS A 101 -35.19 12.23 12.01
C HIS A 101 -34.41 12.07 13.33
N VAL A 102 -34.95 11.34 14.31
CA VAL A 102 -34.30 11.08 15.60
C VAL A 102 -32.98 10.33 15.42
N GLU A 103 -32.96 9.26 14.61
CA GLU A 103 -31.74 8.50 14.29
C GLU A 103 -30.67 9.39 13.66
N MET A 104 -31.07 10.25 12.72
CA MET A 104 -30.16 11.16 12.02
C MET A 104 -29.55 12.21 12.95
N GLU A 105 -30.33 12.77 13.89
CA GLU A 105 -29.83 13.70 14.89
C GLU A 105 -28.86 13.02 15.86
N ALA A 106 -29.18 11.81 16.32
CA ALA A 106 -28.34 11.04 17.25
C ALA A 106 -26.97 10.67 16.65
N ALA A 107 -26.90 10.43 15.34
CA ALA A 107 -25.67 10.06 14.65
C ALA A 107 -24.75 11.27 14.29
N LYS A 108 -25.24 12.51 14.35
CA LYS A 108 -24.46 13.71 13.98
C LYS A 108 -23.10 13.81 14.68
N PRO A 109 -22.97 13.59 16.00
CA PRO A 109 -21.69 13.76 16.70
C PRO A 109 -20.60 12.83 16.17
N CYS A 110 -20.94 11.59 15.79
CA CYS A 110 -19.99 10.61 15.26
C CYS A 110 -19.43 10.98 13.88
N LEU A 111 -20.22 11.74 13.09
CA LEU A 111 -19.87 12.15 11.73
C LEU A 111 -19.31 13.58 11.66
N ARG A 112 -19.30 14.30 12.77
CA ARG A 112 -18.81 15.67 12.83
C ARG A 112 -17.31 15.71 12.63
N MET A 113 -16.85 16.54 11.71
CA MET A 113 -15.43 16.85 11.53
C MET A 113 -15.25 18.20 10.84
N TYR A 114 -14.32 18.99 11.36
CA TYR A 114 -13.88 20.26 10.78
C TYR A 114 -12.66 20.06 9.88
N THR A 115 -12.50 20.93 8.89
CA THR A 115 -11.33 20.94 8.00
C THR A 115 -10.01 21.14 8.77
N THR A 116 -10.06 21.86 9.90
CA THR A 116 -8.91 22.08 10.78
C THR A 116 -8.53 20.86 11.61
N GLU A 117 -9.43 19.89 11.78
CA GLU A 117 -9.19 18.65 12.53
C GLU A 117 -8.58 17.54 11.66
N VAL A 118 -8.44 17.79 10.35
CA VAL A 118 -7.84 16.82 9.42
C VAL A 118 -6.36 16.67 9.73
N SER A 119 -5.95 15.43 10.01
CA SER A 119 -4.57 15.05 10.29
C SER A 119 -4.10 13.92 9.36
N PRO A 120 -2.78 13.70 9.24
CA PRO A 120 -2.26 12.52 8.55
C PRO A 120 -2.81 11.18 9.09
N GLU A 121 -2.96 11.00 10.41
CA GLU A 121 -3.53 9.74 10.96
C GLU A 121 -4.97 9.53 10.51
N PHE A 122 -5.75 10.60 10.40
CA PHE A 122 -7.11 10.50 9.91
C PHE A 122 -7.14 9.96 8.47
N ILE A 123 -6.21 10.39 7.62
CA ILE A 123 -6.11 9.94 6.22
C ILE A 123 -5.65 8.48 6.18
N GLU A 124 -4.62 8.13 6.93
CA GLU A 124 -4.08 6.76 6.99
C GLU A 124 -5.10 5.74 7.50
N ASN A 125 -5.96 6.15 8.45
CA ASN A 125 -6.99 5.30 9.05
C ASN A 125 -8.40 5.58 8.48
N TRP A 126 -8.51 6.25 7.34
CA TRP A 126 -9.81 6.56 6.77
C TRP A 126 -10.47 5.29 6.22
N ASP A 127 -11.56 4.86 6.86
CA ASP A 127 -12.37 3.74 6.40
C ASP A 127 -13.86 4.05 6.63
N ILE A 128 -14.64 4.03 5.54
CA ILE A 128 -16.08 4.26 5.61
C ILE A 128 -16.82 3.23 6.47
N HIS A 129 -16.40 1.98 6.48
CA HIS A 129 -16.99 0.92 7.30
C HIS A 129 -16.76 1.18 8.79
N GLN A 130 -15.58 1.69 9.16
CA GLN A 130 -15.28 2.07 10.53
C GLN A 130 -16.03 3.34 10.95
N ILE A 131 -16.15 4.33 10.06
CA ILE A 131 -16.84 5.59 10.34
C ILE A 131 -18.37 5.38 10.45
N MET A 132 -18.96 4.64 9.49
CA MET A 132 -20.41 4.50 9.37
C MET A 132 -20.98 3.27 10.10
N GLY A 133 -20.15 2.25 10.36
CA GLY A 133 -20.57 0.99 10.98
C GLY A 133 -21.24 1.16 12.34
N PRO A 134 -20.65 1.92 13.30
CA PRO A 134 -21.18 2.10 14.64
C PRO A 134 -22.49 2.90 14.74
N LEU A 135 -22.97 3.51 13.64
CA LEU A 135 -24.13 4.41 13.69
C LEU A 135 -25.44 3.64 13.88
N ALA A 136 -26.17 3.96 14.95
CA ALA A 136 -27.49 3.42 15.25
C ALA A 136 -28.59 4.08 14.38
N THR A 137 -28.68 3.66 13.11
CA THR A 137 -29.65 4.16 12.12
C THR A 137 -30.52 3.03 11.52
N PRO A 138 -31.14 2.17 12.35
CA PRO A 138 -31.81 0.96 11.87
C PRO A 138 -33.00 1.26 10.96
N THR A 139 -33.81 2.28 11.26
CA THR A 139 -34.98 2.61 10.43
C THR A 139 -34.53 3.11 9.06
N LEU A 140 -33.58 4.05 9.01
CA LEU A 140 -33.06 4.53 7.73
C LEU A 140 -32.40 3.40 6.93
N ARG A 141 -31.57 2.59 7.58
CA ARG A 141 -30.88 1.46 6.94
C ARG A 141 -31.90 0.50 6.31
N SER A 142 -32.95 0.11 7.04
CA SER A 142 -33.99 -0.76 6.49
C SER A 142 -34.74 -0.15 5.31
N VAL A 143 -35.03 1.16 5.35
CA VAL A 143 -35.65 1.86 4.21
C VAL A 143 -34.74 1.85 2.98
N LEU A 144 -33.45 2.13 3.17
CA LEU A 144 -32.49 2.15 2.07
C LEU A 144 -32.15 0.77 1.52
N GLU A 145 -32.10 -0.26 2.37
CA GLU A 145 -31.97 -1.67 1.96
C GLU A 145 -33.17 -2.10 1.13
N ALA A 146 -34.39 -1.77 1.58
CA ALA A 146 -35.61 -2.05 0.83
C ALA A 146 -35.66 -1.32 -0.52
N ALA A 147 -35.10 -0.12 -0.61
CA ALA A 147 -35.00 0.64 -1.86
C ALA A 147 -33.87 0.15 -2.78
N GLY A 148 -32.74 -0.28 -2.21
CA GLY A 148 -31.51 -0.64 -2.92
C GLY A 148 -31.44 -2.07 -3.40
N GLU A 149 -32.29 -2.96 -2.88
CA GLU A 149 -32.32 -4.38 -3.28
C GLU A 149 -33.75 -4.93 -3.43
N SER A 150 -34.05 -5.49 -4.61
CA SER A 150 -35.34 -6.12 -4.84
C SER A 150 -35.45 -7.46 -4.11
N LYS A 151 -36.67 -7.84 -3.73
CA LYS A 151 -36.95 -9.14 -3.07
C LYS A 151 -36.41 -10.34 -3.86
N ILE A 152 -36.44 -10.26 -5.20
CA ILE A 152 -35.90 -11.29 -6.10
C ILE A 152 -34.37 -11.37 -6.01
N SER A 153 -33.69 -10.22 -5.90
CA SER A 153 -32.23 -10.16 -5.77
C SER A 153 -31.77 -10.74 -4.43
N VAL A 154 -32.48 -10.46 -3.33
CA VAL A 154 -32.17 -10.99 -1.99
C VAL A 154 -32.15 -12.52 -1.98
N ALA A 155 -33.06 -13.16 -2.73
CA ALA A 155 -33.17 -14.62 -2.79
C ALA A 155 -32.07 -15.30 -3.63
N LYS A 156 -31.26 -14.55 -4.38
CA LYS A 156 -30.20 -15.11 -5.24
C LYS A 156 -28.87 -15.22 -4.51
N PRO A 157 -28.06 -16.26 -4.77
CA PRO A 157 -26.71 -16.36 -4.24
C PRO A 157 -25.83 -15.21 -4.80
N LYS A 158 -25.06 -14.57 -3.92
CA LYS A 158 -24.15 -13.49 -4.30
C LYS A 158 -22.94 -14.06 -5.03
N SER A 159 -22.60 -13.48 -6.18
CA SER A 159 -21.35 -13.76 -6.92
C SER A 159 -20.38 -12.57 -6.86
N THR A 160 -19.13 -12.77 -7.29
CA THR A 160 -18.12 -11.71 -7.45
C THR A 160 -18.52 -10.60 -8.42
N LYS A 161 -19.49 -10.83 -9.32
CA LYS A 161 -20.06 -9.80 -10.21
C LYS A 161 -21.18 -8.98 -9.56
N SER A 162 -21.55 -9.29 -8.31
CA SER A 162 -22.60 -8.55 -7.60
C SER A 162 -22.09 -7.18 -7.19
N LYS A 163 -22.94 -6.16 -7.32
CA LYS A 163 -22.64 -4.81 -6.83
C LYS A 163 -22.36 -4.86 -5.32
N ASN A 164 -21.35 -4.12 -4.85
CA ASN A 164 -21.10 -3.94 -3.42
C ASN A 164 -22.14 -2.97 -2.82
N ARG A 165 -23.37 -3.49 -2.63
CA ARG A 165 -24.50 -2.72 -2.10
C ARG A 165 -24.24 -2.19 -0.70
N PHE A 166 -23.54 -2.96 0.13
CA PHE A 166 -23.26 -2.58 1.50
C PHE A 166 -22.49 -1.25 1.56
N THR A 167 -21.34 -1.16 0.89
CA THR A 167 -20.56 0.08 0.84
C THR A 167 -21.33 1.21 0.16
N ALA A 168 -22.07 0.93 -0.93
CA ALA A 168 -22.87 1.94 -1.63
C ALA A 168 -23.95 2.56 -0.73
N LEU A 169 -24.64 1.75 0.08
CA LEU A 169 -25.63 2.24 1.04
C LEU A 169 -24.99 3.09 2.13
N LEU A 170 -23.79 2.74 2.62
CA LEU A 170 -23.07 3.57 3.59
C LEU A 170 -22.71 4.94 3.00
N ILE A 171 -22.30 5.01 1.73
CA ILE A 171 -22.04 6.28 1.03
C ILE A 171 -23.32 7.13 0.95
N ILE A 172 -24.44 6.52 0.55
CA ILE A 172 -25.74 7.22 0.45
C ILE A 172 -26.15 7.74 1.83
N MET A 173 -26.03 6.92 2.88
CA MET A 173 -26.32 7.36 4.24
C MET A 173 -25.44 8.54 4.65
N ALA A 174 -24.13 8.47 4.41
CA ALA A 174 -23.21 9.56 4.71
C ALA A 174 -23.57 10.84 3.94
N GLN A 175 -23.97 10.72 2.68
CA GLN A 175 -24.44 11.83 1.85
C GLN A 175 -25.70 12.47 2.44
N ILE A 176 -26.69 11.67 2.86
CA ILE A 176 -27.90 12.18 3.51
C ILE A 176 -27.55 12.89 4.83
N HIS A 177 -26.64 12.36 5.64
CA HIS A 177 -26.17 13.03 6.87
C HIS A 177 -25.54 14.39 6.56
N TYR A 178 -24.67 14.46 5.55
CA TYR A 178 -24.01 15.69 5.14
C TYR A 178 -24.98 16.74 4.59
N LEU A 179 -25.98 16.34 3.81
CA LEU A 179 -27.04 17.24 3.34
C LEU A 179 -27.86 17.85 4.49
N ARG A 180 -27.95 17.18 5.64
CA ARG A 180 -28.60 17.72 6.84
C ARG A 180 -27.70 18.64 7.65
N SER A 181 -26.38 18.47 7.58
CA SER A 181 -25.42 19.29 8.28
C SER A 181 -24.07 19.27 7.58
N TRP A 182 -23.60 20.45 7.18
CA TRP A 182 -22.26 20.67 6.64
C TRP A 182 -21.14 20.22 7.57
N HIS A 183 -21.42 20.04 8.86
CA HIS A 183 -20.45 19.53 9.83
C HIS A 183 -20.36 18.01 9.85
N SER A 184 -21.37 17.28 9.38
CA SER A 184 -21.35 15.82 9.22
C SER A 184 -20.54 15.40 7.98
N ALA A 185 -19.30 15.90 7.91
CA ALA A 185 -18.45 15.88 6.72
C ALA A 185 -17.35 14.83 6.77
N ARG A 186 -17.23 14.04 7.85
CA ARG A 186 -16.09 13.13 8.07
C ARG A 186 -15.85 12.17 6.90
N VAL A 187 -16.91 11.65 6.27
CA VAL A 187 -16.79 10.80 5.07
C VAL A 187 -16.45 11.65 3.84
N GLN A 188 -17.15 12.78 3.65
CA GLN A 188 -16.99 13.68 2.50
C GLN A 188 -15.61 14.32 2.42
N ILE A 189 -14.96 14.58 3.56
CA ILE A 189 -13.59 15.07 3.65
C ILE A 189 -12.64 14.03 3.05
N GLY A 190 -12.70 12.78 3.51
CA GLY A 190 -11.84 11.71 3.00
C GLY A 190 -12.08 11.43 1.51
N LEU A 191 -13.34 11.35 1.09
CA LEU A 191 -13.68 11.21 -0.34
C LEU A 191 -13.17 12.38 -1.18
N GLY A 192 -13.27 13.61 -0.68
CA GLY A 192 -12.77 14.80 -1.35
C GLY A 192 -11.26 14.81 -1.51
N LEU A 193 -10.52 14.50 -0.43
CA LEU A 193 -9.07 14.38 -0.45
C LEU A 193 -8.61 13.26 -1.38
N GLN A 194 -9.25 12.10 -1.34
CA GLN A 194 -8.94 10.97 -2.21
C GLN A 194 -9.18 11.32 -3.69
N ALA A 195 -10.31 11.94 -4.01
CA ALA A 195 -10.62 12.36 -5.38
C ALA A 195 -9.56 13.34 -5.90
N TRP A 196 -9.19 14.34 -5.08
CA TRP A 196 -8.15 15.30 -5.42
C TRP A 196 -6.77 14.64 -5.61
N ALA A 197 -6.37 13.74 -4.70
CA ALA A 197 -5.11 13.02 -4.79
C ALA A 197 -5.02 12.11 -6.04
N CYS A 198 -6.16 11.59 -6.49
CA CYS A 198 -6.25 10.81 -7.74
C CYS A 198 -6.28 11.68 -9.01
N GLY A 199 -6.06 13.00 -8.90
CA GLY A 199 -6.02 13.91 -10.05
C GLY A 199 -7.41 14.29 -10.61
N THR A 200 -8.47 14.15 -9.81
CA THR A 200 -9.82 14.57 -10.25
C THR A 200 -9.83 16.07 -10.53
N SER A 201 -10.35 16.47 -11.70
CA SER A 201 -10.43 17.89 -12.08
C SER A 201 -11.29 18.69 -11.10
N ARG A 202 -10.97 19.98 -10.93
CA ARG A 202 -11.77 20.91 -10.12
C ARG A 202 -13.25 20.91 -10.52
N GLN A 203 -13.54 20.91 -11.82
CA GLN A 203 -14.91 20.88 -12.33
C GLN A 203 -15.66 19.63 -11.85
N MET A 204 -15.01 18.47 -11.87
CA MET A 204 -15.63 17.23 -11.40
C MET A 204 -15.81 17.24 -9.88
N ILE A 205 -14.83 17.75 -9.12
CA ILE A 205 -14.97 17.96 -7.66
C ILE A 205 -16.15 18.89 -7.35
N ASP A 206 -16.34 19.96 -8.13
CA ASP A 206 -17.47 20.88 -7.94
C ASP A 206 -18.82 20.18 -8.20
N VAL A 207 -18.89 19.27 -9.18
CA VAL A 207 -20.06 18.41 -9.40
C VAL A 207 -20.30 17.48 -8.20
N LEU A 208 -19.27 16.77 -7.73
CA LEU A 208 -19.36 15.88 -6.58
C LEU A 208 -19.80 16.62 -5.32
N HIS A 209 -19.25 17.81 -5.08
CA HIS A 209 -19.61 18.69 -3.97
C HIS A 209 -21.09 19.09 -4.01
N ARG A 210 -21.61 19.49 -5.18
CA ARG A 210 -23.03 19.85 -5.35
C ARG A 210 -23.99 18.69 -5.06
N THR A 211 -23.52 17.45 -5.23
CA THR A 211 -24.28 16.26 -4.87
C THR A 211 -24.10 15.85 -3.40
N GLY A 212 -23.19 16.47 -2.64
CA GLY A 212 -22.93 16.10 -1.24
C GLY A 212 -22.02 14.88 -1.06
N LEU A 213 -21.32 14.43 -2.10
CA LEU A 213 -20.36 13.33 -2.04
C LEU A 213 -19.01 13.76 -1.48
N THR A 214 -18.62 15.03 -1.69
CA THR A 214 -17.36 15.59 -1.21
C THR A 214 -17.58 16.97 -0.63
N VAL A 215 -16.59 17.45 0.13
CA VAL A 215 -16.49 18.88 0.44
C VAL A 215 -16.05 19.68 -0.80
N SER A 216 -16.10 21.02 -0.72
CA SER A 216 -15.74 21.89 -1.85
C SER A 216 -14.25 21.80 -2.21
N TYR A 217 -13.91 22.13 -3.46
CA TYR A 217 -12.50 22.21 -3.89
C TYR A 217 -11.67 23.17 -3.02
N ASN A 218 -12.24 24.32 -2.65
CA ASN A 218 -11.56 25.29 -1.79
C ASN A 218 -11.27 24.71 -0.40
N SER A 219 -12.25 23.99 0.18
CA SER A 219 -12.05 23.28 1.45
C SER A 219 -10.94 22.24 1.34
N ILE A 220 -10.89 21.48 0.24
CA ILE A 220 -9.81 20.52 -0.03
C ILE A 220 -8.46 21.23 -0.08
N SER A 221 -8.35 22.32 -0.85
CA SER A 221 -7.10 23.08 -0.97
C SER A 221 -6.60 23.61 0.39
N SER A 222 -7.50 24.14 1.23
CA SER A 222 -7.15 24.58 2.57
C SER A 222 -6.74 23.43 3.49
N MET A 223 -7.39 22.27 3.37
CA MET A 223 -7.01 21.05 4.13
C MET A 223 -5.64 20.55 3.70
N VAL A 224 -5.33 20.51 2.40
CA VAL A 224 -4.01 20.12 1.88
C VAL A 224 -2.91 21.04 2.43
N GLN A 225 -3.16 22.35 2.48
CA GLN A 225 -2.22 23.29 3.08
C GLN A 225 -2.02 23.02 4.58
N SER A 226 -3.12 22.84 5.33
CA SER A 226 -3.04 22.54 6.76
C SER A 226 -2.35 21.20 7.04
N LEU A 227 -2.58 20.19 6.21
CA LEU A 227 -1.89 18.90 6.27
C LEU A 227 -0.39 19.07 6.04
N ALA A 228 0.01 19.86 5.03
CA ALA A 228 1.42 20.16 4.80
C ALA A 228 2.06 20.85 6.01
N ASP A 229 1.37 21.79 6.65
CA ASP A 229 1.84 22.46 7.86
C ASP A 229 2.01 21.47 9.02
N ARG A 230 1.03 20.59 9.22
CA ARG A 230 1.07 19.54 10.26
C ARG A 230 2.18 18.51 10.02
N SER A 231 2.42 18.12 8.76
CA SER A 231 3.53 17.23 8.41
C SER A 231 4.88 17.87 8.73
N ILE A 232 5.04 19.18 8.51
CA ILE A 232 6.25 19.91 8.92
C ILE A 232 6.42 19.91 10.44
N GLU A 233 5.36 20.12 11.23
CA GLU A 233 5.46 20.07 12.69
C GLU A 233 5.89 18.67 13.21
N ARG A 234 5.41 17.59 12.57
CA ARG A 234 5.90 16.23 12.88
C ARG A 234 7.35 16.03 12.52
N ALA A 235 7.73 16.46 11.31
CA ALA A 235 9.09 16.36 10.85
C ALA A 235 10.05 17.14 11.76
N LYS A 236 9.64 18.31 12.27
CA LYS A 236 10.38 19.06 13.29
C LYS A 236 10.56 18.25 14.56
N ALA A 237 9.49 17.66 15.11
CA ALA A 237 9.59 16.81 16.30
C ALA A 237 10.54 15.62 16.08
N ALA A 238 10.43 14.93 14.94
CA ALA A 238 11.32 13.83 14.57
C ALA A 238 12.77 14.29 14.39
N SER A 239 13.00 15.48 13.84
CA SER A 239 14.35 16.04 13.63
C SER A 239 15.11 16.36 14.92
N LEU A 240 14.43 16.42 16.08
CA LEU A 240 15.06 16.58 17.39
C LEU A 240 15.66 15.26 17.92
N LEU A 241 15.29 14.13 17.32
CA LEU A 241 15.81 12.80 17.63
C LEU A 241 16.84 12.37 16.57
N PRO A 242 17.61 11.29 16.79
CA PRO A 242 18.42 10.67 15.75
C PRO A 242 17.59 10.40 14.49
N HIS A 243 17.97 11.04 13.40
CA HIS A 243 17.25 10.97 12.14
C HIS A 243 18.21 10.98 10.96
N ALA A 244 17.68 10.59 9.80
CA ALA A 244 18.32 10.83 8.52
C ALA A 244 17.40 11.65 7.62
N LEU A 245 18.01 12.34 6.66
CA LEU A 245 17.30 13.08 5.62
C LEU A 245 17.61 12.43 4.29
N ALA A 246 16.58 12.05 3.54
CA ALA A 246 16.71 11.79 2.12
C ALA A 246 15.87 12.78 1.33
N TYR A 247 16.19 12.93 0.06
CA TYR A 247 15.41 13.72 -0.87
C TYR A 247 15.53 13.11 -2.26
N ASP A 248 14.49 13.29 -3.06
CA ASP A 248 14.49 12.88 -4.46
C ASP A 248 13.61 13.83 -5.28
N ASN A 249 13.67 13.71 -6.60
CA ASN A 249 12.83 14.46 -7.51
C ASN A 249 11.35 14.11 -7.33
N ILE A 250 10.50 15.12 -7.42
CA ILE A 250 9.04 14.96 -7.54
C ILE A 250 8.57 15.66 -8.81
N ASN A 251 7.81 14.93 -9.62
CA ASN A 251 7.25 15.43 -10.87
C ASN A 251 5.73 15.42 -10.76
N ILE A 252 5.11 16.60 -10.77
CA ILE A 252 3.65 16.75 -10.71
C ILE A 252 3.17 17.25 -12.07
N SER A 253 2.38 16.43 -12.77
CA SER A 253 1.73 16.86 -14.01
C SER A 253 0.51 17.72 -13.69
N SER A 254 0.52 18.97 -14.17
CA SER A 254 -0.51 19.97 -13.88
C SER A 254 -1.45 20.23 -15.07
N SER A 255 -1.13 19.70 -16.26
CA SER A 255 -1.88 19.97 -17.49
C SER A 255 -2.19 18.72 -18.31
N ILE A 256 -3.46 18.58 -18.69
CA ILE A 256 -3.94 17.59 -19.67
C ILE A 256 -3.93 18.11 -21.11
N TYR A 257 -3.60 19.38 -21.32
CA TYR A 257 -3.58 19.99 -22.66
C TYR A 257 -2.40 19.46 -23.50
N VAL A 258 -2.67 19.27 -24.79
CA VAL A 258 -1.71 18.67 -25.75
C VAL A 258 -0.73 19.71 -26.29
N GLU A 259 -1.15 20.97 -26.38
CA GLU A 259 -0.35 22.06 -26.95
C GLU A 259 0.42 22.82 -25.87
N GLN A 260 1.72 22.97 -26.06
CA GLN A 260 2.59 23.82 -25.25
C GLN A 260 3.07 25.00 -26.08
N GLY A 261 2.97 26.21 -25.54
CA GLY A 261 3.55 27.43 -26.09
C GLY A 261 4.69 27.97 -25.22
N PRO A 262 5.55 28.86 -25.75
CA PRO A 262 6.70 29.41 -25.02
C PRO A 262 6.35 30.11 -23.70
N ASN A 263 5.12 30.62 -23.58
CA ASN A 263 4.62 31.35 -22.41
C ASN A 263 3.58 30.56 -21.60
N THR A 264 3.45 29.25 -21.86
CA THR A 264 2.52 28.38 -21.14
C THR A 264 3.22 27.67 -19.99
N MET A 265 2.50 27.40 -18.89
CA MET A 265 3.06 26.60 -17.80
C MET A 265 3.51 25.23 -18.32
N SER A 266 4.68 24.78 -17.87
CA SER A 266 5.19 23.45 -18.14
C SER A 266 4.16 22.38 -17.72
N LYS A 267 3.93 21.40 -18.59
CA LYS A 267 2.97 20.31 -18.39
C LYS A 267 3.29 19.47 -17.15
N VAL A 268 4.58 19.38 -16.84
CA VAL A 268 5.12 18.77 -15.63
C VAL A 268 5.87 19.86 -14.89
N GLN A 269 5.55 20.00 -13.61
CA GLN A 269 6.33 20.79 -12.69
C GLN A 269 7.22 19.83 -11.91
N SER A 270 8.52 19.98 -12.10
CA SER A 270 9.55 19.26 -11.37
C SER A 270 9.88 20.00 -10.08
N GLY A 271 10.28 19.25 -9.06
CA GLY A 271 10.69 19.77 -7.77
C GLY A 271 11.50 18.74 -7.00
N THR A 272 11.81 19.06 -5.75
CA THR A 272 12.51 18.15 -4.83
C THR A 272 11.62 17.87 -3.62
N PHE A 273 11.49 16.60 -3.25
CA PHE A 273 10.74 16.15 -2.09
C PHE A 273 11.67 15.55 -1.05
N GLY A 274 11.74 16.19 0.11
CA GLY A 274 12.55 15.75 1.25
C GLY A 274 11.73 14.91 2.23
N VAL A 275 12.39 13.95 2.88
CA VAL A 275 11.79 13.05 3.87
C VAL A 275 12.77 12.88 5.02
N ILE A 276 12.28 13.07 6.25
CA ILE A 276 13.01 12.74 7.47
C ILE A 276 12.64 11.33 7.90
N TYR A 277 13.64 10.48 8.12
CA TYR A 277 13.46 9.12 8.61
C TYR A 277 13.88 9.02 10.06
N GLU A 278 13.07 8.35 10.86
CA GLU A 278 13.49 7.91 12.19
C GLU A 278 14.46 6.73 12.05
N LEU A 279 15.52 6.74 12.84
CA LEU A 279 16.56 5.73 12.78
C LEU A 279 16.28 4.58 13.75
N LEU A 280 16.34 3.34 13.24
CA LEU A 280 16.07 2.13 14.02
C LEU A 280 17.06 1.98 15.19
N ASN A 281 16.53 1.92 16.42
CA ASN A 281 17.29 1.72 17.66
C ASN A 281 18.42 2.73 17.91
N ALA A 282 18.34 3.91 17.30
CA ALA A 282 19.39 4.93 17.41
C ALA A 282 19.24 5.76 18.69
N ARG A 283 20.34 5.98 19.40
CA ARG A 283 20.41 6.89 20.56
C ARG A 283 21.24 8.11 20.21
N ALA A 284 21.05 9.22 20.93
CA ALA A 284 21.78 10.46 20.68
C ALA A 284 23.31 10.28 20.79
N GLU A 285 23.77 9.41 21.69
CA GLU A 285 25.20 9.09 21.84
C GLU A 285 25.78 8.35 20.61
N ASP A 286 24.97 7.55 19.93
CA ASP A 286 25.38 6.80 18.74
C ASP A 286 25.62 7.76 17.55
N MET A 287 24.99 8.94 17.56
CA MET A 287 25.10 9.99 16.55
C MET A 287 26.25 10.98 16.83
N SER A 288 27.06 10.75 17.86
CA SER A 288 28.20 11.61 18.18
C SER A 288 29.22 11.62 17.05
N ILE A 289 29.53 12.82 16.54
CA ILE A 289 30.48 12.96 15.44
C ILE A 289 31.94 12.88 15.88
N ARG A 290 32.24 13.12 17.16
CA ARG A 290 33.62 13.21 17.64
C ARG A 290 34.42 11.93 17.35
N PRO A 291 33.92 10.72 17.65
CA PRO A 291 34.61 9.47 17.29
C PRO A 291 34.85 9.32 15.78
N LEU A 292 33.89 9.76 14.94
CA LEU A 292 34.00 9.67 13.49
C LEU A 292 35.16 10.55 12.97
N ILE A 293 35.32 11.75 13.53
CA ILE A 293 36.42 12.66 13.17
C ILE A 293 37.76 12.10 13.64
N ASP A 294 37.83 11.61 14.88
CA ASP A 294 39.06 11.03 15.42
C ASP A 294 39.48 9.75 14.65
N ASN A 295 38.52 8.99 14.12
CA ASN A 295 38.77 7.87 13.21
C ASN A 295 39.24 8.34 11.84
N LEU A 296 38.56 9.33 11.23
CA LEU A 296 38.96 9.91 9.95
C LEU A 296 40.40 10.44 9.99
N GLN A 297 40.81 11.09 11.09
CA GLN A 297 42.18 11.60 11.25
C GLN A 297 43.24 10.49 11.34
N ARG A 298 42.86 9.30 11.81
CA ARG A 298 43.74 8.13 11.94
C ARG A 298 43.65 7.17 10.74
N SER A 299 42.64 7.35 9.89
CA SER A 299 42.38 6.48 8.75
C SER A 299 43.49 6.57 7.69
N SER A 300 43.68 5.47 6.98
CA SER A 300 44.47 5.41 5.75
C SER A 300 43.56 5.33 4.52
N PRO A 301 44.01 5.81 3.35
CA PRO A 301 43.28 5.59 2.10
C PRO A 301 42.98 4.10 1.87
N LEU A 302 41.88 3.81 1.18
CA LEU A 302 41.58 2.44 0.75
C LEU A 302 42.66 1.92 -0.22
N ASP A 303 43.03 0.67 -0.03
CA ASP A 303 43.89 -0.08 -0.96
C ASP A 303 43.05 -0.92 -1.93
N MET A 304 43.65 -1.33 -3.05
CA MET A 304 42.97 -2.22 -4.01
C MET A 304 42.56 -3.57 -3.39
N SER A 305 43.24 -4.01 -2.34
CA SER A 305 42.85 -5.19 -1.57
C SER A 305 41.53 -5.01 -0.84
N ASP A 306 41.14 -3.78 -0.48
CA ASP A 306 39.88 -3.48 0.20
C ASP A 306 38.68 -3.59 -0.73
N LEU A 307 38.92 -3.58 -2.05
CA LEU A 307 37.89 -3.83 -3.07
C LEU A 307 37.73 -5.31 -3.41
N ARG A 308 38.47 -6.19 -2.73
CA ARG A 308 38.22 -7.63 -2.81
C ARG A 308 37.17 -7.99 -1.76
N MET A 309 36.16 -8.74 -2.19
CA MET A 309 35.21 -9.35 -1.25
C MET A 309 35.99 -10.18 -0.22
N THR A 310 35.64 -10.02 1.06
CA THR A 310 36.20 -10.86 2.12
C THR A 310 35.83 -12.33 1.86
N PRO A 311 36.59 -13.30 2.38
CA PRO A 311 36.25 -14.72 2.24
C PRO A 311 34.81 -15.03 2.69
N ALA A 312 34.36 -14.40 3.79
CA ALA A 312 33.00 -14.53 4.31
C ALA A 312 31.95 -13.93 3.35
N ALA A 313 32.19 -12.71 2.82
CA ALA A 313 31.30 -12.07 1.85
C ALA A 313 31.21 -12.89 0.55
N ARG A 314 32.33 -13.44 0.09
CA ARG A 314 32.37 -14.30 -1.10
C ARG A 314 31.59 -15.59 -0.89
N GLN A 315 31.77 -16.26 0.26
CA GLN A 315 31.02 -17.47 0.60
C GLN A 315 29.52 -17.17 0.70
N SER A 316 29.16 -16.06 1.34
CA SER A 316 27.79 -15.55 1.43
C SER A 316 27.20 -15.39 0.03
N TYR A 317 27.81 -14.55 -0.83
CA TYR A 317 27.34 -14.31 -2.20
C TYR A 317 27.17 -15.59 -3.02
N LEU A 318 28.13 -16.52 -2.97
CA LEU A 318 28.02 -17.80 -3.68
C LEU A 318 26.85 -18.65 -3.16
N SER A 319 26.60 -18.65 -1.84
CA SER A 319 25.44 -19.32 -1.26
C SER A 319 24.12 -18.66 -1.69
N GLN A 320 24.04 -17.33 -1.66
CA GLN A 320 22.85 -16.59 -2.11
C GLN A 320 22.56 -16.86 -3.59
N THR A 321 23.61 -16.82 -4.42
CA THR A 321 23.53 -17.06 -5.86
C THR A 321 23.07 -18.48 -6.17
N ALA A 322 23.56 -19.48 -5.44
CA ALA A 322 23.12 -20.86 -5.59
C ALA A 322 21.62 -21.01 -5.29
N VAL A 323 21.16 -20.39 -4.20
CA VAL A 323 19.73 -20.34 -3.86
C VAL A 323 18.92 -19.65 -4.96
N THR A 324 19.38 -18.51 -5.49
CA THR A 324 18.72 -17.81 -6.61
C THR A 324 18.57 -18.73 -7.83
N ILE A 325 19.62 -19.45 -8.20
CA ILE A 325 19.61 -20.38 -9.34
C ILE A 325 18.61 -21.53 -9.13
N VAL A 326 18.50 -22.07 -7.92
CA VAL A 326 17.51 -23.11 -7.59
C VAL A 326 16.09 -22.54 -7.57
N ARG A 327 15.88 -21.33 -7.04
CA ARG A 327 14.59 -20.63 -7.06
C ARG A 327 14.10 -20.35 -8.48
N ILE A 328 14.99 -20.04 -9.42
CA ILE A 328 14.63 -19.94 -10.84
C ILE A 328 14.12 -21.28 -11.38
N LEU A 329 14.78 -22.40 -11.07
CA LEU A 329 14.33 -23.72 -11.50
C LEU A 329 12.93 -24.03 -10.96
N THR A 330 12.75 -23.94 -9.64
CA THR A 330 11.48 -24.27 -8.95
C THR A 330 10.32 -23.37 -9.37
N LYS A 331 10.59 -22.14 -9.81
CA LYS A 331 9.58 -21.21 -10.33
C LYS A 331 8.99 -21.67 -11.67
N TYR A 332 9.77 -22.29 -12.54
CA TYR A 332 9.36 -22.59 -13.93
C TYR A 332 9.17 -24.09 -14.22
N VAL A 333 9.72 -24.97 -13.39
CA VAL A 333 9.62 -26.41 -13.57
C VAL A 333 8.73 -27.00 -12.48
N ARG A 334 7.63 -27.63 -12.91
CA ARG A 334 6.71 -28.35 -12.01
C ARG A 334 7.38 -29.59 -11.41
N GLY A 335 6.99 -29.97 -10.20
CA GLY A 335 7.55 -31.11 -9.46
C GLY A 335 8.57 -30.72 -8.41
N PHE A 336 8.86 -29.42 -8.23
CA PHE A 336 9.77 -28.89 -7.21
C PHE A 336 9.06 -28.08 -6.11
N GLU A 337 7.73 -28.14 -6.06
CA GLU A 337 6.91 -27.32 -5.16
C GLU A 337 7.23 -27.61 -3.67
N ILE A 338 7.46 -28.87 -3.32
CA ILE A 338 7.78 -29.29 -1.94
C ILE A 338 9.18 -28.78 -1.55
N GLN A 339 10.17 -28.99 -2.41
CA GLN A 339 11.55 -28.61 -2.19
C GLN A 339 11.69 -27.08 -2.07
N SER A 340 10.86 -26.30 -2.77
CA SER A 340 10.91 -24.82 -2.71
C SER A 340 10.72 -24.23 -1.30
N ALA A 341 10.07 -24.97 -0.41
CA ALA A 341 9.85 -24.58 0.99
C ALA A 341 11.00 -25.00 1.93
N ASP A 342 11.99 -25.74 1.44
CA ASP A 342 13.11 -26.23 2.25
C ASP A 342 13.96 -25.05 2.77
N VAL A 343 14.39 -25.13 4.03
CA VAL A 343 15.19 -24.12 4.71
C VAL A 343 16.54 -23.90 4.01
N ALA A 344 17.16 -24.96 3.48
CA ALA A 344 18.42 -24.88 2.75
C ALA A 344 18.30 -24.13 1.41
N LEU A 345 17.07 -23.98 0.89
CA LEU A 345 16.75 -23.24 -0.33
C LEU A 345 16.20 -21.83 -0.04
N GLN A 346 16.32 -21.37 1.22
CA GLN A 346 16.09 -19.98 1.60
C GLN A 346 17.41 -19.21 1.66
N HIS A 347 17.35 -17.91 1.37
CA HIS A 347 18.52 -17.03 1.47
C HIS A 347 19.00 -16.97 2.91
N PRO A 348 20.26 -17.34 3.21
CA PRO A 348 20.80 -17.22 4.56
C PRO A 348 20.84 -15.75 4.99
N PRO A 349 20.33 -15.40 6.18
CA PRO A 349 20.36 -14.01 6.64
C PRO A 349 21.80 -13.55 6.91
N ARG A 350 22.12 -12.30 6.57
CA ARG A 350 23.39 -11.65 6.90
C ARG A 350 23.19 -10.59 7.97
N ARG A 351 22.41 -9.55 7.67
CA ARG A 351 21.93 -8.53 8.61
C ARG A 351 20.53 -8.06 8.19
N PRO A 352 19.52 -8.94 8.32
CA PRO A 352 18.14 -8.58 8.03
C PRO A 352 17.62 -7.56 9.05
N LEU A 353 16.70 -6.71 8.60
CA LEU A 353 15.87 -5.91 9.49
C LEU A 353 15.02 -6.84 10.40
N PRO A 354 14.65 -6.38 11.61
CA PRO A 354 13.74 -7.14 12.47
C PRO A 354 12.42 -7.47 11.76
N GLU A 355 11.89 -8.66 12.00
CA GLU A 355 10.62 -9.09 11.41
C GLU A 355 9.49 -8.11 11.77
N GLY A 356 8.71 -7.70 10.77
CA GLY A 356 7.62 -6.74 10.93
C GLY A 356 8.06 -5.29 11.12
N HIS A 357 9.36 -4.98 11.07
CA HIS A 357 9.84 -3.60 11.13
C HIS A 357 9.27 -2.77 9.96
N LYS A 358 8.78 -1.57 10.28
CA LYS A 358 8.35 -0.56 9.32
C LYS A 358 9.12 0.72 9.58
N THR A 359 9.75 1.25 8.55
CA THR A 359 10.46 2.52 8.64
C THR A 359 9.45 3.65 8.83
N VAL A 360 9.62 4.43 9.91
CA VAL A 360 8.81 5.62 10.16
C VAL A 360 9.46 6.81 9.44
N PHE A 361 8.65 7.56 8.69
CA PHE A 361 9.13 8.68 7.91
C PHE A 361 8.17 9.87 7.96
N HIS A 362 8.73 11.06 7.83
CA HIS A 362 8.04 12.34 7.98
C HIS A 362 8.29 13.19 6.74
N PRO A 363 7.29 13.33 5.85
CA PRO A 363 7.46 14.07 4.61
C PRO A 363 7.60 15.57 4.86
N LEU A 364 8.53 16.21 4.14
CA LEU A 364 8.68 17.66 4.11
C LEU A 364 7.85 18.26 2.97
N ARG A 365 7.78 19.60 2.92
CA ARG A 365 7.16 20.29 1.78
C ARG A 365 8.00 20.08 0.52
N ALA A 366 7.34 19.82 -0.59
CA ALA A 366 7.98 19.84 -1.89
C ALA A 366 8.54 21.24 -2.18
N SER A 367 9.79 21.28 -2.63
CA SER A 367 10.46 22.47 -3.13
C SER A 367 10.29 22.56 -4.65
N THR A 368 10.24 23.77 -5.19
CA THR A 368 10.26 24.01 -6.65
C THR A 368 11.68 23.99 -7.23
N ILE A 369 12.68 23.58 -6.45
CA ILE A 369 14.03 23.32 -6.94
C ILE A 369 14.00 21.99 -7.69
N GLU A 370 14.22 22.05 -9.00
CA GLU A 370 14.36 20.87 -9.85
C GLU A 370 15.79 20.32 -9.73
N GLU A 371 16.00 19.25 -8.95
CA GLU A 371 17.34 18.65 -8.74
C GLU A 371 17.94 18.15 -10.06
N ALA A 372 17.11 17.71 -11.01
CA ALA A 372 17.56 17.29 -12.34
C ALA A 372 18.10 18.45 -13.21
N SER A 373 17.81 19.72 -12.88
CA SER A 373 18.35 20.87 -13.60
C SER A 373 19.81 21.13 -13.21
N ILE A 374 20.62 21.74 -14.08
CA ILE A 374 22.02 22.07 -13.75
C ILE A 374 22.10 22.90 -12.46
N ASP A 375 21.20 23.88 -12.31
CA ASP A 375 21.16 24.80 -11.16
C ASP A 375 20.61 24.14 -9.87
N GLY A 376 19.66 23.22 -9.97
CA GLY A 376 19.19 22.45 -8.81
C GLY A 376 20.15 21.33 -8.41
N ASN A 377 20.82 20.70 -9.38
CA ASN A 377 21.87 19.71 -9.15
C ASN A 377 23.07 20.32 -8.41
N LEU A 378 23.37 21.60 -8.66
CA LEU A 378 24.39 22.37 -7.96
C LEU A 378 24.14 22.47 -6.44
N LEU A 379 22.92 22.26 -5.95
CA LEU A 379 22.54 22.45 -4.55
C LEU A 379 22.37 21.15 -3.75
N LEU A 380 22.14 20.00 -4.40
CA LEU A 380 21.52 18.82 -3.78
C LEU A 380 22.22 17.49 -4.09
N THR A 381 23.55 17.43 -4.15
CA THR A 381 24.25 16.14 -4.35
C THR A 381 25.28 15.84 -3.26
N ASN A 382 25.53 14.56 -2.98
CA ASN A 382 26.57 14.12 -2.04
C ASN A 382 27.94 14.75 -2.35
N ALA A 383 28.32 14.80 -3.64
CA ALA A 383 29.56 15.42 -4.09
C ALA A 383 29.65 16.91 -3.70
N ARG A 384 28.54 17.65 -3.74
CA ARG A 384 28.49 19.06 -3.36
C ARG A 384 28.53 19.25 -1.86
N ILE A 385 27.88 18.39 -1.08
CA ILE A 385 28.00 18.42 0.39
C ILE A 385 29.47 18.20 0.79
N ARG A 386 30.15 17.21 0.20
CA ARG A 386 31.60 17.01 0.42
C ARG A 386 32.44 18.21 -0.04
N GLY A 387 32.11 18.80 -1.18
CA GLY A 387 32.75 20.04 -1.65
C GLY A 387 32.60 21.18 -0.65
N GLY A 388 31.40 21.33 -0.07
CA GLY A 388 31.12 22.28 1.00
C GLY A 388 31.93 22.02 2.26
N GLN A 389 32.02 20.75 2.70
CA GLN A 389 32.88 20.34 3.82
C GLN A 389 34.34 20.71 3.57
N ASN A 390 34.85 20.45 2.36
CA ASN A 390 36.24 20.77 1.99
C ASN A 390 36.55 22.27 2.00
N ILE A 391 35.67 23.09 1.42
CA ILE A 391 35.85 24.56 1.36
C ILE A 391 35.78 25.15 2.78
N ARG A 392 34.88 24.62 3.61
CA ARG A 392 34.60 25.11 4.96
C ARG A 392 35.47 24.48 6.03
N ARG A 393 36.47 23.66 5.69
CA ARG A 393 37.31 22.92 6.65
C ARG A 393 37.99 23.79 7.73
N LYS A 394 38.11 25.10 7.51
CA LYS A 394 38.73 26.06 8.44
C LYS A 394 37.71 26.84 9.29
N ASP A 395 36.40 26.63 9.08
CA ASP A 395 35.36 27.26 9.89
C ASP A 395 35.40 26.74 11.34
N VAL A 396 34.84 27.50 12.27
CA VAL A 396 35.06 27.32 13.72
C VAL A 396 34.34 26.08 14.25
N SER A 397 33.06 25.92 13.95
CA SER A 397 32.22 24.84 14.49
C SER A 397 32.05 23.65 13.54
N TYR A 398 31.81 22.45 14.11
CA TYR A 398 31.48 21.25 13.33
C TYR A 398 30.26 21.46 12.40
N TRP A 399 29.31 22.31 12.82
CA TRP A 399 28.14 22.68 12.03
C TRP A 399 28.50 23.52 10.80
N GLU A 400 29.30 24.58 10.99
CA GLU A 400 29.75 25.44 9.88
C GLU A 400 30.62 24.66 8.89
N ARG A 401 31.50 23.78 9.39
CA ARG A 401 32.29 22.85 8.55
C ARG A 401 31.44 21.78 7.86
N ARG A 402 30.14 21.70 8.16
CA ARG A 402 29.20 20.71 7.60
C ARG A 402 29.60 19.26 7.90
N GLU A 403 30.46 19.02 8.89
CA GLU A 403 30.99 17.69 9.22
C GLU A 403 29.89 16.76 9.72
N ILE A 404 28.85 17.33 10.37
CA ILE A 404 27.66 16.62 10.85
C ILE A 404 26.90 15.82 9.77
N PHE A 405 27.08 16.16 8.49
CA PHE A 405 26.43 15.47 7.38
C PHE A 405 27.24 14.25 6.99
N GLN A 406 26.77 13.08 7.43
CA GLN A 406 27.27 11.78 7.01
C GLN A 406 26.45 11.30 5.82
N LEU A 407 27.13 10.93 4.73
CA LEU A 407 26.52 10.75 3.42
C LEU A 407 26.52 9.29 3.01
N ALA A 408 25.44 8.89 2.33
CA ALA A 408 25.33 7.61 1.65
C ALA A 408 24.43 7.74 0.42
N PHE A 409 24.42 6.74 -0.46
CA PHE A 409 23.60 6.75 -1.68
C PHE A 409 22.20 6.14 -1.42
N GLY A 410 21.21 6.53 -2.22
CA GLY A 410 19.92 5.85 -2.23
C GLY A 410 20.01 4.48 -2.92
N SER A 411 19.57 3.41 -2.25
CA SER A 411 19.63 2.04 -2.78
C SER A 411 18.85 1.84 -4.07
N PHE A 412 17.73 2.55 -4.26
CA PHE A 412 16.99 2.55 -5.53
C PHE A 412 17.84 3.11 -6.68
N HIS A 413 18.49 4.26 -6.48
CA HIS A 413 19.37 4.87 -7.47
C HIS A 413 20.56 3.96 -7.79
N LEU A 414 21.14 3.29 -6.78
CA LEU A 414 22.19 2.29 -6.99
C LEU A 414 21.70 1.17 -7.92
N ALA A 415 20.54 0.57 -7.63
CA ALA A 415 19.96 -0.51 -8.43
C ALA A 415 19.64 -0.05 -9.86
N MET A 416 18.96 1.10 -10.01
CA MET A 416 18.62 1.66 -11.32
C MET A 416 19.85 1.90 -12.19
N ASN A 417 20.89 2.53 -11.63
CA ASN A 417 22.10 2.81 -12.38
C ASN A 417 22.92 1.54 -12.67
N LEU A 418 22.85 0.52 -11.81
CA LEU A 418 23.46 -0.78 -12.11
C LEU A 418 22.79 -1.44 -13.32
N LEU A 419 21.47 -1.37 -13.46
CA LEU A 419 20.79 -1.91 -14.63
C LEU A 419 21.16 -1.18 -15.91
N TRP A 420 21.26 0.15 -15.89
CA TRP A 420 21.74 0.93 -17.03
C TRP A 420 23.21 0.62 -17.36
N CYS A 421 24.05 0.46 -16.34
CA CYS A 421 25.44 0.02 -16.49
C CYS A 421 25.54 -1.34 -17.20
N ILE A 422 24.72 -2.32 -16.79
CA ILE A 422 24.64 -3.63 -17.44
C ILE A 422 24.13 -3.50 -18.87
N LEU A 423 23.08 -2.69 -19.10
CA LEU A 423 22.53 -2.44 -20.42
C LEU A 423 23.60 -1.92 -21.38
N GLU A 424 24.36 -0.90 -20.98
CA GLU A 424 25.43 -0.32 -21.81
C GLU A 424 26.57 -1.31 -22.05
N THR A 425 26.99 -2.02 -21.00
CA THR A 425 28.11 -2.98 -21.08
C THR A 425 27.80 -4.13 -22.04
N HIS A 426 26.56 -4.63 -22.02
CA HIS A 426 26.14 -5.82 -22.76
C HIS A 426 25.25 -5.52 -23.98
N ARG A 427 25.11 -4.23 -24.34
CA ARG A 427 24.22 -3.72 -25.40
C ARG A 427 24.40 -4.49 -26.71
N GLY A 428 25.64 -4.51 -27.21
CA GLY A 428 26.04 -5.12 -28.49
C GLY A 428 25.16 -4.69 -29.68
N LYS A 429 25.25 -5.44 -30.77
CA LYS A 429 24.46 -5.25 -32.01
C LYS A 429 23.51 -6.43 -32.22
N GLN A 430 22.42 -6.22 -32.95
CA GLN A 430 21.44 -7.27 -33.22
C GLN A 430 22.03 -8.53 -33.89
N ASN A 431 23.08 -8.39 -34.71
CA ASN A 431 23.77 -9.50 -35.36
C ASN A 431 24.83 -10.18 -34.48
N GLN A 432 25.08 -9.69 -33.26
CA GLN A 432 26.00 -10.29 -32.31
C GLN A 432 25.24 -11.24 -31.38
N THR A 433 25.52 -12.53 -31.53
CA THR A 433 24.91 -13.57 -30.71
C THR A 433 25.19 -13.36 -29.23
N GLY A 434 24.15 -13.38 -28.40
CA GLY A 434 24.23 -13.19 -26.95
C GLY A 434 24.23 -11.74 -26.47
N SER A 435 24.16 -10.76 -27.37
CA SER A 435 24.01 -9.36 -26.99
C SER A 435 22.60 -9.04 -26.49
N LEU A 436 22.46 -8.03 -25.62
CA LEU A 436 21.15 -7.59 -25.15
C LEU A 436 20.26 -7.09 -26.29
N THR A 437 20.82 -6.41 -27.29
CA THR A 437 20.05 -5.96 -28.47
C THR A 437 19.44 -7.14 -29.23
N GLN A 438 20.19 -8.23 -29.41
CA GLN A 438 19.64 -9.44 -30.02
C GLN A 438 18.57 -10.09 -29.14
N LEU A 439 18.84 -10.26 -27.84
CA LEU A 439 17.91 -10.88 -26.90
C LEU A 439 16.60 -10.09 -26.78
N PHE A 440 16.64 -8.76 -26.76
CA PHE A 440 15.46 -7.92 -26.79
C PHE A 440 14.66 -8.06 -28.09
N SER A 441 15.33 -8.27 -29.23
CA SER A 441 14.64 -8.57 -30.49
C SER A 441 13.89 -9.90 -30.41
N ILE A 442 14.49 -10.94 -29.82
CA ILE A 442 13.87 -12.26 -29.64
C ILE A 442 12.67 -12.19 -28.69
N LEU A 443 12.77 -11.36 -27.64
CA LEU A 443 11.71 -11.19 -26.63
C LEU A 443 10.65 -10.14 -27.00
N GLU A 444 10.73 -9.55 -28.20
CA GLU A 444 9.85 -8.45 -28.64
C GLU A 444 9.86 -7.23 -27.70
N LYS A 445 11.02 -6.92 -27.11
CA LYS A 445 11.27 -5.79 -26.19
C LYS A 445 12.13 -4.70 -26.82
N THR A 446 11.96 -4.42 -28.12
CA THR A 446 12.83 -3.52 -28.90
C THR A 446 12.90 -2.08 -28.38
N ARG A 447 11.90 -1.62 -27.62
CA ARG A 447 11.86 -0.29 -26.99
C ARG A 447 12.84 -0.11 -25.81
N LEU A 448 13.50 -1.17 -25.35
CA LEU A 448 14.48 -1.12 -24.26
C LEU A 448 15.91 -0.78 -24.71
N GLY A 449 16.12 -0.57 -26.02
CA GLY A 449 17.41 -0.15 -26.57
C GLY A 449 17.76 1.34 -26.39
N GLY A 450 16.99 2.12 -25.62
CA GLY A 450 17.35 3.50 -25.28
C GLY A 450 18.52 3.59 -24.29
N GLU A 451 19.03 4.80 -24.00
CA GLU A 451 20.11 4.99 -23.01
C GLU A 451 19.62 4.80 -21.56
N GLN A 452 18.43 5.32 -21.24
CA GLN A 452 17.84 5.25 -19.90
C GLN A 452 16.36 4.80 -19.96
N PRO A 453 16.11 3.52 -20.28
CA PRO A 453 14.74 3.00 -20.24
C PRO A 453 14.20 2.95 -18.81
N ASP A 454 12.87 2.91 -18.70
CA ASP A 454 12.15 2.74 -17.43
C ASP A 454 12.70 1.56 -16.62
N TYR A 455 12.95 1.81 -15.32
CA TYR A 455 13.57 0.87 -14.40
C TYR A 455 12.83 -0.47 -14.33
N HIS A 456 11.51 -0.43 -14.11
CA HIS A 456 10.71 -1.65 -13.92
C HIS A 456 10.65 -2.49 -15.19
N THR A 457 10.49 -1.83 -16.34
CA THR A 457 10.45 -2.50 -17.64
C THR A 457 11.80 -3.15 -17.97
N LEU A 458 12.91 -2.44 -17.73
CA LEU A 458 14.26 -2.98 -17.94
C LEU A 458 14.56 -4.14 -16.99
N LEU A 459 14.31 -3.99 -15.68
CA LEU A 459 14.51 -5.02 -14.68
C LEU A 459 13.75 -6.31 -15.04
N SER A 460 12.49 -6.18 -15.45
CA SER A 460 11.65 -7.32 -15.84
C SER A 460 12.25 -8.08 -17.03
N ALA A 461 12.69 -7.37 -18.07
CA ALA A 461 13.31 -7.97 -19.25
C ALA A 461 14.66 -8.64 -18.92
N LEU A 462 15.52 -7.97 -18.14
CA LEU A 462 16.81 -8.52 -17.72
C LEU A 462 16.66 -9.75 -16.83
N ARG A 463 15.66 -9.77 -15.92
CA ARG A 463 15.31 -10.98 -15.13
C ARG A 463 14.83 -12.11 -16.04
N GLN A 464 13.98 -11.82 -17.02
CA GLN A 464 13.53 -12.84 -17.98
C GLN A 464 14.69 -13.44 -18.76
N ILE A 465 15.66 -12.63 -19.19
CA ILE A 465 16.89 -13.10 -19.83
C ILE A 465 17.70 -13.99 -18.88
N LEU A 466 17.96 -13.53 -17.65
CA LEU A 466 18.69 -14.31 -16.65
C LEU A 466 18.03 -15.67 -16.43
N HIS A 467 16.71 -15.70 -16.25
CA HIS A 467 15.97 -16.94 -16.02
C HIS A 467 16.11 -17.90 -17.20
N GLY A 468 16.02 -17.40 -18.44
CA GLY A 468 16.24 -18.21 -19.64
C GLY A 468 17.65 -18.81 -19.70
N LEU A 469 18.68 -18.01 -19.41
CA LEU A 469 20.08 -18.45 -19.38
C LEU A 469 20.31 -19.52 -18.31
N VAL A 470 19.78 -19.30 -17.10
CA VAL A 470 19.90 -20.24 -15.98
C VAL A 470 19.14 -21.55 -16.26
N LEU A 471 17.93 -21.50 -16.80
CA LEU A 471 17.18 -22.70 -17.18
C LEU A 471 17.88 -23.49 -18.28
N ASN A 472 18.53 -22.80 -19.22
CA ASN A 472 19.36 -23.47 -20.21
C ASN A 472 20.57 -24.16 -19.57
N ALA A 473 21.25 -23.50 -18.62
CA ALA A 473 22.35 -24.10 -17.88
C ALA A 473 21.90 -25.33 -17.07
N TRP A 474 20.72 -25.31 -16.46
CA TRP A 474 20.12 -26.47 -15.81
C TRP A 474 19.95 -27.66 -16.76
N ARG A 475 19.48 -27.44 -17.99
CA ARG A 475 19.34 -28.52 -18.99
C ARG A 475 20.67 -29.17 -19.32
N MET A 476 21.75 -28.39 -19.32
CA MET A 476 23.08 -28.89 -19.63
C MET A 476 23.75 -29.61 -18.44
N GLU A 477 23.45 -29.21 -17.19
CA GLU A 477 24.18 -29.67 -16.00
C GLU A 477 23.44 -30.68 -15.11
N CYS A 478 22.14 -30.87 -15.32
CA CYS A 478 21.35 -31.83 -14.53
C CYS A 478 21.62 -33.29 -14.90
N ASN A 479 22.23 -33.57 -16.05
CA ASN A 479 22.47 -34.92 -16.58
C ASN A 479 21.19 -35.75 -16.86
N TYR A 480 20.06 -35.09 -17.09
CA TYR A 480 18.82 -35.73 -17.54
C TYR A 480 18.42 -35.25 -18.93
N SER A 481 17.63 -36.05 -19.65
CA SER A 481 17.08 -35.73 -20.97
C SER A 481 16.18 -34.48 -20.97
N SER A 482 15.54 -34.18 -19.84
CA SER A 482 14.71 -33.00 -19.68
C SER A 482 14.64 -32.57 -18.21
N LEU A 483 14.28 -31.31 -17.96
CA LEU A 483 14.05 -30.81 -16.60
C LEU A 483 12.84 -31.49 -15.92
N ALA A 484 11.89 -32.00 -16.71
CA ALA A 484 10.76 -32.77 -16.19
C ALA A 484 11.20 -34.15 -15.69
N ASP A 485 12.14 -34.79 -16.38
CA ASP A 485 12.71 -36.07 -15.94
C ASP A 485 13.61 -35.87 -14.72
N PHE A 486 14.34 -34.76 -14.67
CA PHE A 486 15.08 -34.37 -13.47
C PHE A 486 14.15 -34.17 -12.26
N ALA A 487 13.02 -33.47 -12.44
CA ALA A 487 12.05 -33.28 -11.36
C ALA A 487 11.46 -34.62 -10.86
N LYS A 488 11.17 -35.56 -11.78
CA LYS A 488 10.69 -36.91 -11.41
C LYS A 488 11.71 -37.75 -10.64
N ALA A 489 13.00 -37.46 -10.80
CA ALA A 489 14.06 -38.12 -10.06
C ALA A 489 14.13 -37.69 -8.58
N ASP A 490 13.31 -36.70 -8.18
CA ASP A 490 13.18 -36.19 -6.81
C ASP A 490 14.54 -35.85 -6.15
N PRO A 491 15.35 -34.96 -6.77
CA PRO A 491 16.66 -34.62 -6.25
C PRO A 491 16.53 -33.91 -4.91
N THR A 492 17.47 -34.18 -4.01
CA THR A 492 17.48 -33.54 -2.70
C THR A 492 17.84 -32.06 -2.82
N PRO A 493 17.50 -31.21 -1.83
CA PRO A 493 17.95 -29.81 -1.79
C PRO A 493 19.47 -29.65 -1.96
N ASN A 494 20.28 -30.58 -1.44
CA ASN A 494 21.72 -30.56 -1.61
C ASN A 494 22.16 -30.87 -3.04
N ASP A 495 21.51 -31.83 -3.71
CA ASP A 495 21.78 -32.12 -5.14
C ASP A 495 21.50 -30.90 -6.02
N LEU A 496 20.41 -30.18 -5.71
CA LEU A 496 20.06 -28.93 -6.38
C LEU A 496 21.12 -27.85 -6.16
N LEU A 497 21.59 -27.65 -4.92
CA LEU A 497 22.63 -26.69 -4.60
C LEU A 497 23.98 -27.04 -5.25
N ASP A 498 24.35 -28.32 -5.30
CA ASP A 498 25.58 -28.77 -5.94
C ASP A 498 25.52 -28.56 -7.46
N CYS A 499 24.38 -28.82 -8.08
CA CYS A 499 24.17 -28.48 -9.49
C CYS A 499 24.24 -26.97 -9.72
N ALA A 500 23.61 -26.17 -8.86
CA ALA A 500 23.68 -24.71 -8.95
C ALA A 500 25.12 -24.19 -8.85
N ARG A 501 25.96 -24.76 -7.97
CA ARG A 501 27.40 -24.43 -7.89
C ARG A 501 28.16 -24.74 -9.18
N ARG A 502 27.85 -25.87 -9.83
CA ARG A 502 28.41 -26.17 -11.17
C ARG A 502 27.96 -25.14 -12.21
N ILE A 503 26.70 -24.72 -12.17
CA ILE A 503 26.17 -23.69 -13.05
C ILE A 503 26.91 -22.37 -12.85
N ILE A 504 27.14 -21.94 -11.60
CA ILE A 504 27.91 -20.71 -11.31
C ILE A 504 29.31 -20.79 -11.91
N ASN A 505 30.00 -21.90 -11.70
CA ASN A 505 31.39 -22.07 -12.16
C ASN A 505 31.50 -22.13 -13.69
N LYS A 506 30.55 -22.73 -14.40
CA LYS A 506 30.63 -22.91 -15.86
C LYS A 506 29.96 -21.81 -16.68
N TYR A 507 28.92 -21.17 -16.14
CA TYR A 507 28.05 -20.25 -16.89
C TYR A 507 27.97 -18.85 -16.31
N ALA A 508 28.52 -18.59 -15.12
CA ALA A 508 28.60 -17.24 -14.53
C ALA A 508 30.04 -16.84 -14.15
N THR A 509 31.03 -17.66 -14.51
CA THR A 509 32.46 -17.36 -14.30
C THR A 509 33.14 -17.37 -15.66
N PRO A 510 33.64 -16.22 -16.14
CA PRO A 510 34.34 -16.15 -17.43
C PRO A 510 35.69 -16.91 -17.39
N ASP A 511 35.99 -17.67 -18.45
CA ASP A 511 37.18 -18.53 -18.54
C ASP A 511 38.45 -17.75 -18.96
N ALA A 512 38.30 -16.53 -19.48
CA ALA A 512 39.39 -15.73 -20.04
C ALA A 512 39.51 -14.34 -19.40
N VAL A 513 40.73 -13.83 -19.32
CA VAL A 513 41.01 -12.42 -19.00
C VAL A 513 40.79 -11.61 -20.28
N PHE A 514 39.78 -10.74 -20.28
CA PHE A 514 39.52 -9.85 -21.42
C PHE A 514 40.37 -8.60 -21.32
N GLU A 515 40.93 -8.18 -22.45
CA GLU A 515 41.35 -6.79 -22.58
C GLU A 515 40.09 -5.91 -22.67
N PRO A 516 40.01 -4.81 -21.90
CA PRO A 516 38.85 -3.93 -21.96
C PRO A 516 38.72 -3.32 -23.37
N VAL A 517 37.59 -3.59 -24.02
CA VAL A 517 37.23 -3.04 -25.35
C VAL A 517 36.48 -1.70 -25.23
N ASN A 518 36.04 -1.35 -24.01
CA ASN A 518 35.32 -0.12 -23.73
C ASN A 518 36.27 1.08 -23.78
N SER A 519 36.04 2.03 -24.69
CA SER A 519 36.82 3.27 -24.81
C SER A 519 36.71 4.18 -23.57
N LYS A 520 35.70 3.97 -22.72
CA LYS A 520 35.52 4.64 -21.43
C LYS A 520 36.24 3.94 -20.27
N ALA A 521 36.85 2.77 -20.49
CA ALA A 521 37.64 2.10 -19.46
C ALA A 521 38.94 2.87 -19.16
N PRO A 522 39.52 2.74 -17.95
CA PRO A 522 40.80 3.36 -17.63
C PRO A 522 41.91 2.91 -18.61
N PRO A 523 42.83 3.82 -19.01
CA PRO A 523 43.98 3.46 -19.85
C PRO A 523 44.83 2.35 -19.20
N LYS A 524 45.45 1.48 -20.02
CA LYS A 524 46.39 0.46 -19.53
C LYS A 524 47.52 1.11 -18.72
N ASP A 525 47.96 0.47 -17.63
CA ASP A 525 49.22 0.84 -16.98
C ASP A 525 50.36 0.52 -17.98
N PRO A 526 51.20 1.50 -18.37
CA PRO A 526 52.31 1.28 -19.30
C PRO A 526 53.30 0.17 -18.85
N ARG A 527 53.27 -0.22 -17.58
CA ARG A 527 54.12 -1.28 -17.00
C ARG A 527 53.55 -2.69 -17.15
N SER A 528 52.32 -2.85 -17.67
CA SER A 528 51.68 -4.16 -17.91
C SER A 528 52.07 -4.75 -19.26
N GLY A 529 53.38 -4.87 -19.53
CA GLY A 529 53.95 -5.35 -20.80
C GLY A 529 53.96 -6.87 -20.98
N VAL A 530 52.91 -7.59 -20.56
CA VAL A 530 52.81 -9.04 -20.77
C VAL A 530 51.72 -9.33 -21.79
N GLU A 531 52.10 -9.49 -23.06
CA GLU A 531 51.24 -10.11 -24.07
C GLU A 531 51.09 -11.60 -23.73
N LEU A 532 49.97 -11.95 -23.10
CA LEU A 532 49.57 -13.34 -22.93
C LEU A 532 49.18 -13.92 -24.30
N PRO A 533 49.49 -15.21 -24.59
CA PRO A 533 48.99 -15.89 -25.77
C PRO A 533 47.47 -15.76 -25.83
N LYS A 534 46.90 -15.34 -26.95
CA LYS A 534 45.44 -15.30 -27.15
C LYS A 534 44.97 -16.70 -27.51
N PRO A 535 44.35 -17.48 -26.60
CA PRO A 535 43.73 -18.74 -26.99
C PRO A 535 42.61 -18.45 -28.01
N SER A 536 42.16 -19.49 -28.72
CA SER A 536 40.89 -19.44 -29.43
C SER A 536 39.78 -19.26 -28.39
N ILE A 537 39.37 -18.02 -28.17
CA ILE A 537 38.38 -17.66 -27.16
C ILE A 537 37.00 -17.79 -27.79
N ASP A 538 36.12 -18.62 -27.21
CA ASP A 538 34.69 -18.56 -27.50
C ASP A 538 34.12 -17.25 -26.91
N VAL A 539 34.08 -16.23 -27.75
CA VAL A 539 33.64 -14.89 -27.38
C VAL A 539 32.16 -14.88 -27.00
N VAL A 540 31.34 -15.71 -27.65
CA VAL A 540 29.89 -15.76 -27.38
C VAL A 540 29.64 -16.38 -26.01
N ARG A 541 30.26 -17.52 -25.71
CA ARG A 541 30.19 -18.16 -24.39
C ARG A 541 30.64 -17.21 -23.29
N ASN A 542 31.79 -16.56 -23.48
CA ASN A 542 32.32 -15.68 -22.45
C ASN A 542 31.47 -14.43 -22.23
N ASN A 543 31.02 -13.75 -23.28
CA ASN A 543 30.12 -12.60 -23.14
C ASN A 543 28.82 -13.01 -22.45
N THR A 544 28.28 -14.19 -22.77
CA THR A 544 27.09 -14.75 -22.11
C THR A 544 27.36 -15.04 -20.63
N ALA A 545 28.54 -15.55 -20.29
CA ALA A 545 28.94 -15.80 -18.90
C ALA A 545 29.13 -14.51 -18.10
N LEU A 546 29.74 -13.46 -18.68
CA LEU A 546 29.81 -12.13 -18.08
C LEU A 546 28.42 -11.53 -17.86
N LEU A 547 27.55 -11.59 -18.88
CA LEU A 547 26.17 -11.10 -18.75
C LEU A 547 25.44 -11.83 -17.63
N THR A 548 25.55 -13.17 -17.58
CA THR A 548 24.91 -13.99 -16.54
C THR A 548 25.40 -13.60 -15.14
N ARG A 549 26.72 -13.42 -14.96
CA ARG A 549 27.32 -12.94 -13.71
C ARG A 549 26.76 -11.59 -13.27
N ASP A 550 26.75 -10.63 -14.19
CA ASP A 550 26.33 -9.27 -13.89
C ASP A 550 24.83 -9.19 -13.55
N LEU A 551 24.01 -9.99 -14.25
CA LEU A 551 22.60 -10.15 -13.95
C LEU A 551 22.35 -10.84 -12.60
N LEU A 552 23.21 -11.77 -12.17
CA LEU A 552 23.15 -12.36 -10.83
C LEU A 552 23.47 -11.34 -9.74
N TYR A 553 24.47 -10.46 -9.94
CA TYR A 553 24.71 -9.34 -9.03
C TYR A 553 23.53 -8.36 -8.95
N ALA A 554 22.94 -8.01 -10.09
CA ALA A 554 21.76 -7.14 -10.12
C ALA A 554 20.55 -7.79 -9.42
N SER A 555 20.36 -9.10 -9.60
CA SER A 555 19.29 -9.84 -8.92
C SER A 555 19.52 -9.89 -7.42
N GLU A 556 20.75 -10.19 -6.98
CA GLU A 556 21.13 -10.18 -5.57
C GLU A 556 20.91 -8.81 -4.93
N LEU A 557 21.32 -7.72 -5.59
CA LEU A 557 21.11 -6.37 -5.10
C LEU A 557 19.62 -6.06 -4.90
N VAL A 558 18.79 -6.30 -5.93
CA VAL A 558 17.35 -6.00 -5.87
C VAL A 558 16.64 -6.86 -4.84
N ASP A 559 16.96 -8.15 -4.77
CA ASP A 559 16.33 -9.07 -3.83
C ASP A 559 16.77 -8.79 -2.39
N ALA A 560 18.05 -8.49 -2.14
CA ALA A 560 18.56 -8.10 -0.83
C ALA A 560 17.91 -6.80 -0.33
N ILE A 561 17.75 -5.80 -1.21
CA ILE A 561 17.02 -4.56 -0.91
C ILE A 561 15.57 -4.87 -0.53
N ALA A 562 14.87 -5.67 -1.35
CA ALA A 562 13.46 -6.00 -1.14
C ALA A 562 13.22 -6.81 0.15
N THR A 563 14.15 -7.70 0.53
CA THR A 563 14.07 -8.46 1.78
C THR A 563 14.56 -7.69 3.02
N GLY A 564 15.11 -6.49 2.83
CA GLY A 564 15.64 -5.71 3.93
C GLY A 564 16.87 -6.34 4.60
N ASP A 565 17.82 -6.91 3.83
CA ASP A 565 19.08 -7.45 4.36
C ASP A 565 20.30 -6.70 3.81
N PHE A 566 20.81 -5.74 4.59
CA PHE A 566 21.92 -4.88 4.13
C PHE A 566 23.24 -5.64 4.19
N GLY A 567 23.32 -6.72 4.97
CA GLY A 567 24.49 -7.61 4.95
C GLY A 567 24.76 -8.17 3.57
N ARG A 568 23.70 -8.61 2.88
CA ARG A 568 23.79 -9.10 1.50
C ARG A 568 24.16 -8.02 0.50
N VAL A 569 23.64 -6.80 0.69
CA VAL A 569 24.01 -5.63 -0.13
C VAL A 569 25.49 -5.29 0.05
N GLU A 570 25.95 -5.13 1.29
CA GLU A 570 27.34 -4.78 1.61
C GLU A 570 28.33 -5.80 1.04
N ASP A 571 28.02 -7.10 1.13
CA ASP A 571 28.88 -8.19 0.64
C ASP A 571 29.25 -8.02 -0.85
N ILE A 572 28.35 -7.46 -1.68
CA ILE A 572 28.53 -7.31 -3.14
C ILE A 572 28.94 -5.91 -3.60
N LEU A 573 28.93 -4.90 -2.72
CA LEU A 573 29.32 -3.53 -3.06
C LEU A 573 30.70 -3.41 -3.72
N PRO A 574 31.77 -4.12 -3.27
CA PRO A 574 33.07 -4.04 -3.93
C PRO A 574 33.04 -4.49 -5.39
N ALA A 575 32.28 -5.55 -5.70
CA ALA A 575 32.12 -6.04 -7.06
C ALA A 575 31.34 -5.04 -7.93
N ILE A 576 30.25 -4.47 -7.39
CA ILE A 576 29.46 -3.45 -8.08
C ILE A 576 30.28 -2.18 -8.34
N ALA A 577 31.12 -1.76 -7.39
CA ALA A 577 32.03 -0.62 -7.60
C ALA A 577 32.97 -0.86 -8.78
N CYS A 578 33.50 -2.07 -8.90
CA CYS A 578 34.33 -2.48 -10.04
C CYS A 578 33.54 -2.48 -11.36
N MET A 579 32.28 -2.96 -11.35
CA MET A 579 31.41 -2.94 -12.53
C MET A 579 31.15 -1.51 -13.02
N PHE A 580 30.79 -0.59 -12.13
CA PHE A 580 30.61 0.82 -12.47
C PHE A 580 31.90 1.47 -12.98
N ARG A 581 33.04 1.15 -12.39
CA ARG A 581 34.33 1.67 -12.86
C ARG A 581 34.66 1.15 -14.27
N GLY A 582 34.40 -0.12 -14.54
CA GLY A 582 34.66 -0.76 -15.83
C GLY A 582 33.73 -0.28 -16.97
N SER A 583 32.51 0.15 -16.62
CA SER A 583 31.55 0.69 -17.60
C SER A 583 31.74 2.19 -17.89
N GLY A 584 32.54 2.89 -17.07
CA GLY A 584 32.74 4.35 -17.16
C GLY A 584 31.79 5.17 -16.28
N SER A 585 30.93 4.53 -15.48
CA SER A 585 30.02 5.16 -14.53
C SER A 585 30.72 5.53 -13.21
N ASN A 586 31.69 6.44 -13.29
CA ASN A 586 32.61 6.75 -12.19
C ASN A 586 31.96 7.34 -10.94
N ASN A 587 30.86 8.08 -11.06
CA ASN A 587 30.19 8.71 -9.92
C ASN A 587 29.68 7.67 -8.92
N TYR A 588 28.95 6.65 -9.39
CA TYR A 588 28.41 5.58 -8.53
C TYR A 588 29.51 4.71 -7.95
N SER A 589 30.56 4.41 -8.73
CA SER A 589 31.75 3.75 -8.20
C SER A 589 32.35 4.54 -7.03
N THR A 590 32.51 5.87 -7.20
CA THR A 590 33.05 6.77 -6.18
C THR A 590 32.16 6.83 -4.93
N GLU A 591 30.83 6.89 -5.08
CA GLU A 591 29.91 6.87 -3.93
C GLU A 591 30.01 5.56 -3.13
N ILE A 592 30.14 4.41 -3.82
CA ILE A 592 30.35 3.12 -3.14
C ILE A 592 31.70 3.11 -2.40
N LEU A 593 32.77 3.61 -3.02
CA LEU A 593 34.09 3.70 -2.37
C LEU A 593 34.05 4.59 -1.12
N HIS A 594 33.34 5.72 -1.17
CA HIS A 594 33.14 6.55 0.01
C HIS A 594 32.36 5.82 1.11
N LEU A 595 31.32 5.08 0.75
CA LEU A 595 30.56 4.29 1.74
C LEU A 595 31.44 3.20 2.37
N LEU A 596 32.17 2.44 1.56
CA LEU A 596 33.07 1.38 2.04
C LEU A 596 34.17 1.93 2.94
N PHE A 597 34.79 3.05 2.54
CA PHE A 597 35.77 3.76 3.37
C PHE A 597 35.16 4.19 4.70
N ASN A 598 33.96 4.77 4.67
CA ASN A 598 33.30 5.21 5.90
C ASN A 598 32.97 4.04 6.82
N ILE A 599 32.41 2.95 6.31
CA ILE A 599 32.08 1.75 7.11
C ILE A 599 33.34 1.15 7.74
N LYS A 600 34.44 1.10 6.98
CA LYS A 600 35.67 0.41 7.40
C LYS A 600 36.53 1.27 8.33
N GLU A 601 36.69 2.55 8.02
CA GLU A 601 37.75 3.39 8.63
C GLU A 601 37.21 4.55 9.47
N VAL A 602 35.97 5.01 9.24
CA VAL A 602 35.47 6.28 9.83
C VAL A 602 34.36 6.04 10.85
N TRP A 603 33.28 5.40 10.44
CA TRP A 603 32.09 5.19 11.24
C TRP A 603 32.35 4.20 12.37
N THR A 604 31.78 4.49 13.54
CA THR A 604 31.73 3.48 14.60
C THR A 604 30.81 2.33 14.15
N PRO A 605 31.04 1.09 14.62
CA PRO A 605 30.17 -0.04 14.27
C PRO A 605 28.68 0.23 14.57
N VAL A 606 28.39 0.95 15.65
CA VAL A 606 27.02 1.31 16.04
C VAL A 606 26.42 2.34 15.08
N PHE A 607 27.16 3.41 14.73
CA PHE A 607 26.69 4.41 13.77
C PHE A 607 26.44 3.78 12.39
N ALA A 608 27.36 2.93 11.93
CA ALA A 608 27.20 2.19 10.68
C ALA A 608 25.93 1.32 10.70
N TYR A 609 25.73 0.52 11.76
CA TYR A 609 24.52 -0.30 11.89
C TYR A 609 23.22 0.52 11.80
N VAL A 610 23.18 1.65 12.52
CA VAL A 610 22.04 2.56 12.53
C VAL A 610 21.74 3.12 11.13
N LEU A 611 22.76 3.65 10.45
CA LEU A 611 22.56 4.28 9.13
C LEU A 611 22.27 3.26 8.03
N LEU A 612 22.88 2.08 8.09
CA LEU A 612 22.70 1.03 7.10
C LEU A 612 21.33 0.34 7.21
N SER A 613 20.75 0.31 8.41
CA SER A 613 19.37 -0.17 8.62
C SER A 613 18.34 0.70 7.86
N LEU A 614 18.66 1.96 7.56
CA LEU A 614 17.79 2.84 6.78
C LEU A 614 17.88 2.63 5.26
N HIS A 615 18.98 2.06 4.74
CA HIS A 615 19.19 1.88 3.29
C HIS A 615 18.18 0.92 2.63
N LEU A 616 17.30 0.35 3.42
CA LEU A 616 16.33 -0.67 3.08
C LEU A 616 14.95 -0.18 3.53
N THR A 617 14.41 0.84 2.87
CA THR A 617 13.05 1.28 3.16
C THR A 617 12.07 0.20 2.74
N VAL A 618 11.50 -0.52 3.71
CA VAL A 618 10.37 -1.43 3.47
C VAL A 618 9.11 -0.61 3.66
N THR A 619 8.57 -0.09 2.56
CA THR A 619 7.21 0.45 2.53
C THR A 619 6.23 -0.70 2.31
N SER A 620 5.33 -0.94 3.26
CA SER A 620 4.31 -1.99 3.16
C SER A 620 3.28 -1.72 2.06
#